data_AF-A0A2S5BE52-F1
#
_entry.id   AF-A0A2S5BE52-F1
#
_cell.length_a   1.000
_cell.length_b   1.000
_cell.length_c   1.000
_cell.angle_alpha   90.00
_cell.angle_beta   90.00
_cell.angle_gamma   90.00
#
_symmetry.space_group_name_H-M   'P 1'
#
loop_
_entity.id
_entity.type
_entity.pdbx_description
1 polymer ?
#
loop_
_entity_poly.entity_id
_entity_poly.type
_entity_poly.pdbx_seq_one_letter_code
_entity_poly.pdbx_strand_id
1 'polypeptide(L)'
;MTKTSKKAAQHRPWIEMLDQAIHSAKGEKISRKKIYSYLEDNWRIDMTNEQRKAYFKQALEKRMKEKRIEQDKQSFFFTPLGTKAYTEEYESSEEEDPEEDAKPVKSKKMEEANGGAARKKQASK
;
A
#
# COMPACT_ATOMS: atom_id res chain seq x y z
N MET A 1 11.21 34.92 -0.86
CA MET A 1 10.61 34.20 -2.00
C MET A 1 11.71 33.81 -2.96
N THR A 2 12.07 32.51 -3.05
CA THR A 2 12.70 31.87 -4.23
C THR A 2 12.81 30.38 -3.90
N LYS A 3 11.71 29.63 -4.12
CA LYS A 3 11.77 28.16 -4.14
C LYS A 3 12.56 27.76 -5.38
N THR A 4 13.79 27.34 -5.15
CA THR A 4 14.68 26.76 -6.14
C THR A 4 14.08 25.47 -6.68
N SER A 5 13.42 25.49 -7.83
CA SER A 5 13.03 24.25 -8.54
C SER A 5 13.37 24.35 -10.02
N LYS A 6 14.66 24.40 -10.29
CA LYS A 6 15.23 23.92 -11.55
C LYS A 6 16.12 22.73 -11.18
N LYS A 7 15.56 21.53 -11.10
CA LYS A 7 16.35 20.30 -10.94
C LYS A 7 15.80 19.21 -11.85
N ALA A 8 16.47 19.11 -13.00
CA ALA A 8 16.67 17.92 -13.83
C ALA A 8 15.51 16.92 -13.91
N ALA A 9 14.91 16.84 -15.11
CA ALA A 9 14.43 15.56 -15.60
C ALA A 9 15.54 14.49 -15.44
N GLN A 10 15.15 13.26 -15.07
CA GLN A 10 15.98 12.04 -14.96
C GLN A 10 16.55 11.73 -13.57
N HIS A 11 15.68 11.33 -12.64
CA HIS A 11 15.82 10.16 -11.75
C HIS A 11 14.78 10.32 -10.64
N ARG A 12 13.65 9.59 -10.73
CA ARG A 12 12.76 9.46 -9.57
C ARG A 12 13.55 8.84 -8.41
N PRO A 13 13.38 9.32 -7.17
CA PRO A 13 14.11 8.77 -6.04
C PRO A 13 13.77 7.29 -5.86
N TRP A 14 14.78 6.46 -5.52
CA TRP A 14 14.63 5.02 -5.29
C TRP A 14 13.53 4.64 -4.30
N ILE A 15 13.21 5.55 -3.38
CA ILE A 15 12.12 5.42 -2.41
C ILE A 15 10.76 5.45 -3.10
N GLU A 16 10.52 6.43 -3.98
CA GLU A 16 9.25 6.52 -4.71
C GLU A 16 9.07 5.33 -5.65
N MET A 17 10.13 4.94 -6.36
CA MET A 17 10.09 3.77 -7.24
C MET A 17 9.75 2.49 -6.46
N LEU A 18 10.35 2.31 -5.27
CA LEU A 18 10.05 1.20 -4.36
C LEU A 18 8.60 1.24 -3.89
N ASP A 19 8.12 2.42 -3.47
CA ASP A 19 6.78 2.59 -2.94
C ASP A 19 5.72 2.27 -4.01
N GLN A 20 5.91 2.76 -5.24
CA GLN A 20 5.04 2.41 -6.37
C GLN A 20 5.07 0.92 -6.70
N ALA A 21 6.24 0.28 -6.66
CA ALA A 21 6.35 -1.15 -6.91
C ALA A 21 5.60 -1.98 -5.85
N ILE A 22 5.64 -1.58 -4.57
CA ILE A 22 4.90 -2.26 -3.50
C ILE A 22 3.40 -1.94 -3.59
N HIS A 23 3.05 -0.70 -3.93
CA HIS A 23 1.66 -0.30 -4.16
C HIS A 23 1.01 -1.10 -5.30
N SER A 24 1.78 -1.44 -6.34
CA SER A 24 1.31 -2.24 -7.48
C SER A 24 0.75 -3.60 -7.08
N ALA A 25 1.20 -4.14 -5.93
CA ALA A 25 0.69 -5.39 -5.37
C ALA A 25 -0.66 -5.23 -4.65
N LYS A 26 -1.24 -4.03 -4.60
CA LYS A 26 -2.59 -3.73 -4.05
C LYS A 26 -2.82 -4.32 -2.64
N GLY A 27 -1.82 -4.18 -1.77
CA GLY A 27 -1.86 -4.69 -0.39
C GLY A 27 -1.41 -6.15 -0.24
N GLU A 28 -1.08 -6.83 -1.33
CA GLU A 28 -0.47 -8.15 -1.28
C GLU A 28 1.06 -8.09 -1.05
N LYS A 29 1.61 -9.21 -0.59
CA LYS A 29 3.04 -9.40 -0.40
C LYS A 29 3.75 -9.50 -1.76
N ILE A 30 4.72 -8.63 -2.00
CA ILE A 30 5.52 -8.63 -3.23
C ILE A 30 6.95 -9.10 -2.96
N SER A 31 7.46 -10.01 -3.78
CA SER A 31 8.84 -10.48 -3.65
C SER A 31 9.84 -9.49 -4.25
N ARG A 32 11.08 -9.53 -3.75
CA ARG A 32 12.18 -8.71 -4.29
C ARG A 32 12.34 -8.80 -5.81
N LYS A 33 12.16 -10.00 -6.38
CA LYS A 33 12.25 -10.23 -7.83
C LYS A 33 11.14 -9.49 -8.59
N LYS A 34 9.90 -9.56 -8.09
CA LYS A 34 8.77 -8.83 -8.70
C LYS A 34 8.96 -7.32 -8.61
N ILE A 35 9.50 -6.82 -7.49
CA ILE A 35 9.84 -5.40 -7.39
C ILE A 35 10.86 -5.02 -8.47
N TYR A 36 11.99 -5.73 -8.59
CA TYR A 36 12.96 -5.41 -9.63
C TYR A 36 12.39 -5.48 -11.04
N SER A 37 11.55 -6.48 -11.33
CA SER A 37 10.89 -6.59 -12.64
C SER A 37 10.02 -5.36 -12.89
N TYR A 38 9.16 -4.99 -11.94
CA TYR A 38 8.34 -3.78 -12.03
C TYR A 38 9.19 -2.52 -12.24
N LEU A 39 10.33 -2.42 -11.56
CA LEU A 39 11.23 -1.28 -11.71
C LEU A 39 11.85 -1.19 -13.12
N GLU A 40 12.24 -2.33 -13.69
CA GLU A 40 12.82 -2.40 -15.04
C GLU A 40 11.78 -2.18 -16.14
N ASP A 41 10.54 -2.63 -15.93
CA ASP A 41 9.43 -2.41 -16.86
C ASP A 41 8.97 -0.94 -16.89
N ASN A 42 9.00 -0.25 -15.75
CA ASN A 42 8.47 1.12 -15.63
C ASN A 42 9.55 2.20 -15.76
N TRP A 43 10.83 1.89 -15.49
CA TRP A 43 11.92 2.87 -15.53
C TRP A 43 13.16 2.36 -16.26
N ARG A 44 13.75 3.25 -17.05
CA ARG A 44 15.05 3.02 -17.66
C ARG A 44 16.16 3.23 -16.61
N ILE A 45 16.56 2.13 -15.97
CA ILE A 45 17.58 2.11 -14.91
C ILE A 45 18.95 1.86 -15.54
N ASP A 46 19.64 2.93 -15.90
CA ASP A 46 21.00 2.89 -16.45
C ASP A 46 22.04 2.92 -15.30
N MET A 47 22.17 1.81 -14.57
CA MET A 47 23.18 1.65 -13.52
C MET A 47 23.57 0.19 -13.30
N THR A 48 24.73 -0.01 -12.67
CA THR A 48 25.24 -1.34 -12.36
C THR A 48 24.33 -2.10 -11.39
N ASN A 49 24.39 -3.43 -11.44
CA ASN A 49 23.61 -4.29 -10.54
C ASN A 49 23.92 -4.01 -9.06
N GLU A 50 25.18 -3.69 -8.75
CA GLU A 50 25.62 -3.36 -7.39
C GLU A 50 25.03 -2.05 -6.88
N GLN A 51 25.10 -0.98 -7.67
CA GLN A 51 24.47 0.30 -7.34
C GLN A 51 22.96 0.12 -7.12
N ARG A 52 22.30 -0.60 -8.03
CA ARG A 52 20.87 -0.92 -7.94
C ARG A 52 20.51 -1.61 -6.62
N LYS A 53 21.30 -2.61 -6.22
CA LYS A 53 21.11 -3.32 -4.94
C LYS A 53 21.35 -2.43 -3.74
N ALA A 54 22.38 -1.58 -3.78
CA ALA A 54 22.71 -0.65 -2.71
C ALA A 54 21.58 0.36 -2.48
N TYR A 55 21.12 1.03 -3.53
CA TYR A 55 20.03 2.00 -3.42
C TYR A 55 18.70 1.37 -3.04
N PHE A 56 18.38 0.19 -3.59
CA PHE A 56 17.20 -0.56 -3.19
C PHE A 56 17.22 -0.90 -1.69
N LYS A 57 18.38 -1.35 -1.18
CA LYS A 57 18.54 -1.66 0.25
C LYS A 57 18.35 -0.41 1.11
N GLN A 58 18.97 0.71 0.73
CA GLN A 58 18.81 1.98 1.45
C GLN A 58 17.36 2.46 1.49
N ALA A 59 16.63 2.34 0.37
CA ALA A 59 15.22 2.71 0.30
C ALA A 59 14.35 1.82 1.22
N LEU A 60 14.57 0.50 1.18
CA LEU A 60 13.90 -0.45 2.08
C LEU A 60 14.19 -0.15 3.56
N GLU A 61 15.46 0.00 3.93
CA GLU A 61 15.88 0.28 5.31
C GLU A 61 15.22 1.56 5.84
N LYS A 62 15.14 2.60 5.02
CA LYS A 62 14.46 3.85 5.39
C LYS A 62 12.97 3.62 5.67
N ARG A 63 12.25 2.99 4.73
CA ARG A 63 10.80 2.78 4.86
C ARG A 63 10.42 1.80 5.97
N MET A 64 11.26 0.79 6.23
CA MET A 64 11.11 -0.09 7.40
C MET A 64 11.34 0.66 8.71
N LYS A 65 12.33 1.55 8.78
CA LYS A 65 12.56 2.41 9.96
C LYS A 65 11.37 3.35 10.23
N GLU A 66 10.72 3.83 9.18
CA GLU A 66 9.48 4.63 9.25
C GLU A 66 8.24 3.78 9.57
N LYS A 67 8.37 2.46 9.72
CA LYS A 67 7.26 1.49 9.91
C LYS A 67 6.19 1.54 8.80
N ARG A 68 6.58 1.99 7.61
CA ARG A 68 5.70 2.08 6.43
C ARG A 68 5.68 0.76 5.65
N ILE A 69 6.82 0.07 5.58
CA ILE A 69 6.95 -1.24 4.94
C ILE A 69 7.33 -2.27 6.00
N GLU A 70 6.77 -3.47 5.89
CA GLU A 70 7.18 -4.63 6.66
C GLU A 70 7.70 -5.74 5.74
N GLN A 71 8.69 -6.49 6.22
CA GLN A 71 9.27 -7.62 5.51
C GLN A 71 8.74 -8.92 6.10
N ASP A 72 8.09 -9.73 5.26
CA ASP A 72 7.73 -11.11 5.57
C ASP A 72 8.62 -12.05 4.74
N LYS A 73 9.62 -12.65 5.39
CA LYS A 73 10.63 -13.52 4.75
C LYS A 73 11.33 -12.84 3.57
N GLN A 74 10.97 -13.19 2.34
CA GLN A 74 11.54 -12.62 1.10
C GLN A 74 10.59 -11.64 0.40
N SER A 75 9.46 -11.34 1.04
CA SER A 75 8.42 -10.48 0.50
C SER A 75 8.26 -9.23 1.36
N PHE A 76 7.75 -8.18 0.73
CA PHE A 76 7.53 -6.86 1.31
C PHE A 76 6.09 -6.45 1.06
N PHE A 77 5.52 -5.69 1.99
CA PHE A 77 4.17 -5.14 1.86
C PHE A 77 4.07 -3.84 2.66
N PHE A 78 3.11 -2.99 2.30
CA PHE A 78 2.80 -1.83 3.10
C PHE A 78 2.08 -2.20 4.38
N THR A 79 2.47 -1.56 5.47
CA THR A 79 1.66 -1.55 6.69
C THR A 79 0.46 -0.63 6.48
N PRO A 80 -0.58 -0.70 7.35
CA PRO A 80 -1.69 0.26 7.29
C PRO A 80 -1.23 1.72 7.35
N LEU A 81 -0.10 1.99 8.03
CA LEU A 81 0.52 3.31 8.09
C LEU A 81 1.22 3.66 6.77
N GLY A 82 1.90 2.70 6.14
CA GLY A 82 2.52 2.88 4.83
C GLY A 82 1.52 3.15 3.72
N THR A 83 0.39 2.44 3.69
CA THR A 83 -0.66 2.67 2.70
C THR A 83 -1.26 4.07 2.84
N LYS A 84 -1.60 4.49 4.06
CA LYS A 84 -2.09 5.86 4.29
C LYS A 84 -1.08 6.92 3.89
N ALA A 85 0.17 6.78 4.34
CA ALA A 85 1.24 7.70 3.99
C ALA A 85 1.49 7.75 2.48
N TYR A 86 1.37 6.62 1.78
CA TYR A 86 1.50 6.56 0.33
C TYR A 86 0.38 7.34 -0.37
N THR A 87 -0.89 7.10 0.00
CA THR A 87 -2.04 7.82 -0.55
C THR A 87 -1.92 9.33 -0.25
N GLU A 88 -1.52 9.71 0.96
CA GLU A 88 -1.30 11.12 1.34
C GLU A 88 -0.13 11.78 0.59
N GLU A 89 0.98 11.07 0.36
CA GLU A 89 2.17 11.63 -0.29
C GLU A 89 2.09 11.65 -1.82
N TYR A 90 1.38 10.69 -2.44
CA TYR A 90 1.42 10.46 -3.88
C TYR A 90 0.06 10.59 -4.58
N GLU A 91 -1.04 10.23 -3.93
CA GLU A 91 -2.39 10.34 -4.52
C GLU A 91 -3.07 11.66 -4.13
N SER A 92 -2.75 12.23 -2.97
CA SER A 92 -3.36 13.47 -2.46
C SER A 92 -2.88 14.75 -3.19
N SER A 93 -2.14 14.62 -4.30
CA SER A 93 -1.72 15.75 -5.15
C SER A 93 -2.59 15.92 -6.41
N GLU A 94 -3.68 15.16 -6.53
CA GLU A 94 -4.79 15.48 -7.44
C GLU A 94 -5.82 16.29 -6.62
N GLU A 95 -5.80 17.62 -6.76
CA GLU A 95 -6.73 18.52 -6.05
C GLU A 95 -8.19 18.22 -6.47
N GLU A 96 -9.00 17.88 -5.45
CA GLU A 96 -10.43 18.14 -5.23
C GLU A 96 -11.46 17.97 -6.37
N ASP A 97 -12.38 17.03 -6.17
CA ASP A 97 -13.81 17.35 -6.21
C ASP A 97 -14.51 16.71 -4.98
N PRO A 98 -14.93 17.50 -3.98
CA PRO A 98 -15.79 17.02 -2.92
C PRO A 98 -17.23 16.93 -3.46
N GLU A 99 -17.58 15.81 -4.09
CA GLU A 99 -19.00 15.45 -4.23
C GLU A 99 -19.52 15.07 -2.83
N GLU A 100 -20.09 16.08 -2.17
CA GLU A 100 -21.23 15.92 -1.28
C GLU A 100 -22.18 14.84 -1.82
N ASP A 101 -22.37 13.75 -1.10
CA ASP A 101 -23.73 13.47 -0.63
C ASP A 101 -23.75 12.68 0.67
N ALA A 102 -24.67 13.11 1.51
CA ALA A 102 -24.95 12.71 2.87
C ALA A 102 -25.30 11.21 3.00
N LYS A 103 -25.15 10.56 4.16
CA LYS A 103 -26.08 10.74 5.30
C LYS A 103 -25.54 10.05 6.57
N PRO A 104 -25.83 10.63 7.75
CA PRO A 104 -25.64 9.98 9.03
C PRO A 104 -26.84 9.06 9.33
N VAL A 105 -26.60 7.83 9.77
CA VAL A 105 -27.62 7.08 10.50
C VAL A 105 -27.14 6.69 11.88
N LYS A 106 -27.97 7.13 12.82
CA LYS A 106 -27.84 7.12 14.27
C LYS A 106 -27.77 5.70 14.84
N SER A 107 -26.87 5.55 15.80
CA SER A 107 -27.08 4.98 17.14
C SER A 107 -28.08 3.82 17.37
N LYS A 108 -27.62 2.87 18.21
CA LYS A 108 -28.29 2.37 19.43
C LYS A 108 -28.98 0.98 19.35
N LYS A 109 -28.28 0.01 19.97
CA LYS A 109 -28.69 -0.75 21.18
C LYS A 109 -29.67 -1.93 21.07
N MET A 110 -29.28 -3.01 21.76
CA MET A 110 -30.10 -4.07 22.41
C MET A 110 -30.95 -4.93 21.46
N GLU A 111 -31.34 -6.16 21.74
CA GLU A 111 -31.14 -7.21 22.74
C GLU A 111 -31.93 -8.42 22.18
N GLU A 112 -31.67 -9.61 22.69
CA GLU A 112 -32.33 -10.87 22.34
C GLU A 112 -33.88 -10.82 22.32
N ALA A 113 -34.50 -11.63 21.46
CA ALA A 113 -35.48 -12.65 21.88
C ALA A 113 -36.02 -13.49 20.70
N ASN A 114 -35.78 -14.80 20.81
CA ASN A 114 -36.76 -15.90 20.82
C ASN A 114 -37.90 -15.94 19.77
N GLY A 115 -37.98 -17.03 18.99
CA GLY A 115 -39.23 -17.43 18.34
C GLY A 115 -39.17 -18.57 17.32
N GLY A 116 -39.52 -19.79 17.74
CA GLY A 116 -40.18 -20.83 16.92
C GLY A 116 -39.24 -21.84 16.23
N ALA A 117 -39.00 -23.05 16.73
CA ALA A 117 -39.89 -24.21 16.95
C ALA A 117 -40.32 -24.97 15.68
N ALA A 118 -40.22 -26.30 15.78
CA ALA A 118 -40.69 -27.39 14.89
C ALA A 118 -39.73 -27.80 13.74
N ARG A 119 -39.32 -29.07 13.56
CA ARG A 119 -39.84 -30.36 14.07
C ARG A 119 -38.77 -31.46 13.97
N LYS A 120 -38.76 -32.32 14.99
CA LYS A 120 -38.15 -33.67 15.01
C LYS A 120 -38.73 -34.58 13.92
N LYS A 121 -37.94 -35.58 13.51
CA LYS A 121 -38.20 -37.05 13.46
C LYS A 121 -37.36 -37.66 12.33
N GLN A 122 -36.78 -38.86 12.37
CA GLN A 122 -36.50 -39.89 13.38
C GLN A 122 -35.61 -40.91 12.64
N ALA A 123 -34.90 -41.73 13.42
CA ALA A 123 -34.03 -42.82 12.98
C ALA A 123 -34.74 -43.97 12.24
N SER A 124 -33.87 -44.83 11.68
CA SER A 124 -34.03 -46.25 11.32
C SER A 124 -34.56 -46.59 9.93
N LYS A 125 -33.67 -47.15 9.10
CA LYS A 125 -33.74 -48.58 8.77
C LYS A 125 -32.35 -49.12 8.40
#